data_AF-H0V7U4-F1
#
_entry.id   AF-H0V7U4-F1
#
_cell.length_a   1.000
_cell.length_b   1.000
_cell.length_c   1.000
_cell.angle_alpha   90.00
_cell.angle_beta   90.00
_cell.angle_gamma   90.00
#
_symmetry.space_group_name_H-M   'P 1'
#
loop_
_entity.id
_entity.type
_entity.pdbx_description
1 polymer ?
#
loop_
_entity_poly.entity_id
_entity_poly.type
_entity_poly.pdbx_seq_one_letter_code
_entity_poly.pdbx_strand_id
1 'polypeptide(L)'
;MGTRDDEYDYLFKEKNGLSFIETSALDSTNVEAAFQTILTEIYRIVSQKQMSDRRENDMSPSNNVVPIHVPPTTENKPKVQCCQNI
;
A
#
# COMPACT_ATOMS: atom_id res chain seq x y z
N MET A 1 -32.03 4.18 26.77
CA MET A 1 -31.84 5.45 27.50
C MET A 1 -30.45 5.93 27.10
N GLY A 2 -30.32 6.45 25.88
CA GLY A 2 -29.06 6.94 25.33
C GLY A 2 -28.84 8.36 25.83
N THR A 3 -27.79 8.55 26.61
CA THR A 3 -27.46 9.84 27.20
C THR A 3 -26.51 10.59 26.28
N ARG A 4 -26.47 11.92 26.44
CA ARG A 4 -25.62 12.90 25.74
C ARG A 4 -24.18 12.47 25.40
N ASP A 5 -23.66 11.46 26.07
CA ASP A 5 -22.30 10.94 25.93
C ASP A 5 -22.06 10.30 24.56
N ASP A 6 -23.07 9.66 23.95
CA ASP A 6 -22.97 9.05 22.62
C ASP A 6 -22.72 10.11 21.52
N GLU A 7 -23.32 11.29 21.67
CA GLU A 7 -23.14 12.42 20.75
C GLU A 7 -21.75 13.06 20.91
N TYR A 8 -21.26 13.17 22.16
CA TYR A 8 -19.92 13.71 22.42
C TYR A 8 -18.81 12.82 21.87
N ASP A 9 -18.95 11.50 22.01
CA ASP A 9 -17.93 10.58 21.53
C ASP A 9 -17.83 10.61 19.99
N TYR A 10 -18.98 10.66 19.29
CA TYR A 10 -19.02 10.84 17.83
C TYR A 10 -18.32 12.14 17.39
N LEU A 11 -18.61 13.27 18.05
CA LEU A 11 -18.00 14.56 17.72
C LEU A 11 -16.50 14.58 18.02
N PHE A 12 -16.07 13.98 19.12
CA PHE A 12 -14.65 13.88 19.48
C PHE A 12 -13.89 13.01 18.47
N LYS A 13 -14.47 11.87 18.08
CA LYS A 13 -13.92 11.01 17.05
C LYS A 13 -13.68 11.77 15.74
N GLU A 14 -14.72 12.44 15.24
CA GLU A 14 -14.65 13.17 13.96
C GLU A 14 -13.62 14.31 14.02
N LYS A 15 -13.61 15.08 15.11
CA LYS A 15 -12.67 16.19 15.31
C LYS A 15 -11.21 15.74 15.37
N ASN A 16 -10.94 14.56 15.91
CA ASN A 16 -9.58 14.06 16.10
C ASN A 16 -9.14 13.02 15.04
N GLY A 17 -9.99 12.71 14.06
CA GLY A 17 -9.70 11.70 13.04
C GLY A 17 -9.53 10.29 13.60
N LEU A 18 -10.21 9.99 14.71
CA LEU A 18 -10.12 8.70 15.37
C LEU A 18 -11.16 7.70 14.82
N SER A 19 -10.97 6.43 15.17
CA SER A 19 -11.99 5.40 14.98
C SER A 19 -12.70 5.18 16.30
N PHE A 20 -14.01 4.89 16.27
CA PHE A 20 -14.77 4.51 17.47
C PHE A 20 -15.51 3.21 17.22
N ILE A 21 -15.52 2.35 18.24
CA ILE A 21 -16.29 1.12 18.29
C ILE A 21 -16.65 0.86 19.75
N GLU A 22 -17.95 0.78 20.04
CA GLU A 22 -18.42 0.40 21.37
C GLU A 22 -18.18 -1.10 21.56
N THR A 23 -17.55 -1.48 22.68
CA THR A 23 -17.23 -2.87 22.99
C THR A 23 -17.69 -3.21 24.40
N SER A 24 -18.11 -4.45 24.59
CA SER A 24 -18.35 -4.98 25.93
C SER A 24 -17.51 -6.24 26.10
N ALA A 25 -16.55 -6.17 27.01
CA ALA A 25 -15.72 -7.32 27.37
C ALA A 25 -16.53 -8.39 28.12
N LEU A 26 -17.63 -7.99 28.78
CA LEU A 26 -18.48 -8.89 29.56
C LEU A 26 -19.16 -9.95 28.69
N ASP A 27 -19.69 -9.53 27.54
CA ASP A 27 -20.42 -10.39 26.60
C ASP A 27 -19.68 -10.58 25.26
N SER A 28 -18.43 -10.12 25.18
CA SER A 28 -17.59 -10.17 23.97
C SER A 28 -18.12 -9.37 22.78
N THR A 29 -19.09 -8.46 22.99
CA THR A 29 -19.62 -7.62 21.92
C THR A 29 -18.52 -6.76 21.32
N ASN A 30 -18.35 -6.87 20.00
CA ASN A 30 -17.43 -6.10 19.16
C ASN A 30 -15.93 -6.17 19.52
N VAL A 31 -15.52 -7.02 20.46
CA VAL A 31 -14.11 -7.12 20.87
C VAL A 31 -13.23 -7.56 19.69
N GLU A 32 -13.57 -8.66 19.03
CA GLU A 32 -12.81 -9.15 17.87
C GLU A 32 -12.85 -8.16 16.69
N ALA A 33 -14.02 -7.60 16.40
CA ALA A 33 -14.19 -6.60 15.35
C ALA A 33 -13.32 -5.36 15.59
N ALA A 34 -13.17 -4.91 16.85
CA ALA A 34 -12.32 -3.79 17.21
C ALA A 34 -10.85 -4.06 16.88
N PHE A 35 -10.34 -5.25 17.23
CA PHE A 35 -8.97 -5.64 16.92
C PHE A 35 -8.74 -5.80 15.41
N GLN A 36 -9.66 -6.44 14.69
CA GLN A 36 -9.53 -6.59 13.25
C GLN A 36 -9.54 -5.23 12.53
N THR A 37 -10.40 -4.31 12.97
CA THR A 37 -10.51 -2.97 12.38
C THR A 37 -9.22 -2.18 12.54
N ILE A 38 -8.67 -2.10 13.76
CA ILE A 38 -7.46 -1.30 14.00
C ILE A 38 -6.23 -1.89 13.29
N LEU A 39 -6.08 -3.21 13.27
CA LEU A 39 -4.97 -3.87 12.57
C LEU A 39 -5.06 -3.69 11.06
N THR A 40 -6.27 -3.78 10.50
CA THR A 40 -6.51 -3.55 9.07
C THR A 40 -6.18 -2.11 8.67
N GLU A 41 -6.58 -1.13 9.47
CA GLU A 41 -6.30 0.28 9.15
C GLU A 41 -4.80 0.61 9.26
N ILE A 42 -4.11 0.09 10.29
CA ILE A 42 -2.64 0.19 10.39
C ILE A 42 -1.98 -0.40 9.14
N TYR A 43 -2.39 -1.60 8.72
CA TYR A 43 -1.86 -2.23 7.51
C TYR A 43 -2.11 -1.39 6.26
N ARG A 44 -3.31 -0.83 6.12
CA ARG A 44 -3.69 0.02 4.97
C ARG A 44 -2.80 1.26 4.90
N ILE A 45 -2.62 1.97 6.01
CA ILE A 45 -1.80 3.19 6.08
C ILE A 45 -0.33 2.88 5.78
N VAL A 46 0.23 1.85 6.42
CA VAL A 46 1.64 1.47 6.23
C VAL A 46 1.90 1.00 4.80
N SER A 47 0.99 0.22 4.23
CA SER A 47 1.13 -0.29 2.86
C SER A 47 1.07 0.83 1.82
N GLN A 48 0.16 1.80 2.00
CA GLN A 48 0.08 2.97 1.11
C GLN A 48 1.34 3.84 1.19
N LYS A 49 1.87 4.07 2.40
CA LYS A 49 3.10 4.86 2.58
C LYS A 49 4.31 4.24 1.86
N GLN A 50 4.48 2.93 1.95
CA GLN A 50 5.56 2.23 1.23
C GLN A 50 5.46 2.38 -0.29
N MET A 51 4.24 2.43 -0.83
CA MET A 51 4.02 2.66 -2.27
C MET A 51 4.34 4.10 -2.67
N SER A 52 4.00 5.08 -1.84
CA SER A 52 4.33 6.50 -2.06
C SER A 52 5.83 6.74 -2.01
N ASP A 53 6.53 6.23 -0.99
CA ASP A 53 7.99 6.39 -0.83
C ASP A 53 8.77 5.74 -1.99
N ARG A 54 8.24 4.67 -2.58
CA ARG A 54 8.80 4.06 -3.81
C ARG A 54 8.64 4.95 -5.04
N ARG A 55 7.52 5.65 -5.18
CA ARG A 55 7.28 6.56 -6.33
C ARG A 55 8.15 7.80 -6.28
N GLU A 56 8.49 8.30 -5.09
CA GLU A 56 9.38 9.44 -4.92
C GLU A 56 10.85 9.09 -5.21
N ASN A 57 11.24 7.83 -5.00
CA ASN A 57 12.57 7.31 -5.37
C ASN A 57 12.68 6.80 -6.81
N ASP A 58 11.57 6.74 -7.56
CA ASP A 58 11.59 6.33 -8.97
C ASP A 58 11.93 7.54 -9.85
N MET A 59 13.16 8.02 -9.73
CA MET A 59 13.86 8.73 -10.81
C MET A 59 14.14 7.72 -11.94
N SER A 60 13.07 7.25 -12.58
CA SER A 60 13.16 6.48 -13.80
C SER A 60 13.75 7.39 -14.89
N PRO A 61 14.84 7.00 -15.59
CA PRO A 61 15.40 7.79 -16.69
C PRO A 61 14.52 7.65 -17.94
N SER A 62 13.25 8.04 -17.86
CA SER A 62 12.24 7.79 -18.90
C SER A 62 12.00 8.97 -19.83
N ASN A 63 13.03 9.69 -20.26
CA ASN A 63 12.89 10.72 -21.32
C ASN A 63 13.89 10.57 -22.48
N ASN A 64 14.77 9.56 -22.48
CA ASN A 64 15.76 9.35 -23.55
C ASN A 64 15.58 7.99 -24.25
N VAL A 65 14.34 7.59 -24.55
CA VAL A 65 14.08 6.39 -25.35
C VAL A 65 14.39 6.72 -26.81
N VAL A 66 15.60 6.40 -27.26
CA VAL A 66 15.98 6.49 -28.67
C VAL A 66 15.58 5.18 -29.37
N PRO A 67 14.85 5.21 -30.50
CA PRO A 67 14.52 4.00 -31.25
C PRO A 67 15.80 3.30 -31.75
N ILE A 68 16.00 2.04 -31.37
CA ILE A 68 17.10 1.22 -31.89
C ILE A 68 16.66 0.68 -33.27
N HIS A 69 17.29 1.18 -34.33
CA HIS A 69 17.11 0.63 -35.67
C HIS A 69 18.09 -0.53 -35.87
N VAL A 70 17.60 -1.76 -35.85
CA VAL A 70 18.43 -2.96 -36.08
C VAL A 70 18.48 -3.24 -37.59
N PRO A 71 19.62 -3.07 -38.28
CA PRO A 71 19.75 -3.48 -39.66
C PRO A 71 19.72 -5.03 -39.77
N PRO A 72 19.21 -5.59 -40.89
CA PRO A 72 19.14 -7.03 -41.07
C PRO A 72 20.54 -7.66 -40.97
N THR A 73 20.68 -8.67 -40.11
CA THR A 73 21.92 -9.44 -39.95
C THR A 73 22.16 -10.29 -41.20
N THR A 74 23.19 -9.96 -41.97
CA THR A 74 23.74 -10.86 -42.99
C THR A 74 24.53 -11.98 -42.30
N GLU A 75 24.31 -13.22 -42.75
CA GLU A 75 24.69 -14.50 -42.09
C GLU A 75 26.21 -14.79 -42.03
N ASN A 76 27.08 -13.83 -41.77
CA ASN A 76 28.53 -14.05 -41.68
C ASN A 76 29.14 -13.51 -40.40
N LYS A 77 28.60 -13.88 -39.24
CA LYS A 77 29.35 -13.79 -37.97
C LYS A 77 29.23 -15.08 -37.14
N PRO A 78 30.34 -15.53 -36.53
CA PRO A 78 30.33 -16.73 -35.69
C PRO A 78 29.35 -16.56 -34.54
N LYS A 79 28.49 -17.57 -34.33
CA LYS A 79 27.48 -17.59 -33.27
C LYS A 79 28.17 -17.51 -31.91
N VAL A 80 28.17 -16.33 -31.31
CA VAL A 80 28.53 -16.16 -29.90
C VAL A 80 27.39 -16.75 -29.06
N GLN A 81 27.66 -17.84 -28.35
CA GLN A 81 26.72 -18.45 -27.44
C GLN A 81 26.70 -17.63 -26.15
N CYS A 82 25.67 -16.78 -26.00
CA CYS A 82 25.40 -16.06 -24.76
C CYS A 82 24.58 -16.97 -23.81
N CYS A 83 24.83 -16.81 -22.51
CA CYS A 83 24.35 -17.62 -21.38
C CYS A 83 25.11 -18.96 -21.19
N GLN A 84 26.28 -18.89 -20.57
CA GLN A 84 26.78 -20.00 -19.75
C GLN A 84 26.21 -19.81 -18.34
N ASN A 85 25.36 -20.75 -17.93
CA ASN A 85 24.88 -20.84 -16.55
C ASN A 85 26.09 -21.04 -15.63
N ILE A 86 26.26 -20.14 -14.66
CA ILE A 86 26.94 -20.42 -13.40
C ILE A 86 25.91 -20.33 -12.29
#